data_AF-A0A2P2BN73-F1
#
_entry.id   AF-A0A2P2BN73-F1
#
_cell.length_a   1.000
_cell.length_b   1.000
_cell.length_c   1.000
_cell.angle_alpha   90.00
_cell.angle_beta   90.00
_cell.angle_gamma   90.00
#
_symmetry.space_group_name_H-M   'P 1'
#
loop_
_entity.id
_entity.type
_entity.pdbx_description
1 polymer ?
#
loop_
_entity_poly.entity_id
_entity_poly.type
_entity_poly.pdbx_seq_one_letter_code
_entity_poly.pdbx_strand_id
1 'polypeptide(L)'
;MDDIEIEIYASKNHSEKTNGYRHMVIEARLIEILGKDFKNEIIALKKRGLKTEPAFAKQLGLKGNPYESLLELEEYYDDDLKNLK
;
A
#
# COMPACT_ATOMS: atom_id res chain seq x y z
N MET A 1 -25.54 -20.03 -0.54
CA MET A 1 -24.53 -18.98 -0.24
C MET A 1 -23.94 -19.45 1.06
N ASP A 2 -23.05 -20.41 0.93
CA ASP A 2 -22.62 -21.25 2.05
C ASP A 2 -21.37 -20.61 2.67
N ASP A 3 -21.35 -20.61 4.01
CA ASP A 3 -20.25 -20.29 4.93
C ASP A 3 -19.21 -19.26 4.45
N ILE A 4 -19.54 -17.97 4.58
CA ILE A 4 -18.51 -16.92 4.56
C ILE A 4 -17.76 -16.99 5.90
N GLU A 5 -16.49 -17.38 5.85
CA GLU A 5 -15.60 -17.26 7.01
C GLU A 5 -15.41 -15.77 7.35
N ILE A 6 -15.85 -15.39 8.54
CA ILE A 6 -15.67 -14.04 9.08
C ILE A 6 -14.63 -14.12 10.19
N GLU A 7 -13.53 -13.38 10.03
CA GLU A 7 -12.53 -13.17 11.08
C GLU A 7 -12.75 -11.81 11.74
N ILE A 8 -12.80 -11.77 13.08
CA ILE A 8 -12.82 -10.54 13.86
C ILE A 8 -11.47 -10.40 14.56
N TYR A 9 -10.72 -9.36 14.20
CA TYR A 9 -9.43 -9.03 14.81
C TYR A 9 -9.55 -7.79 15.69
N ALA A 10 -8.95 -7.84 16.88
CA ALA A 10 -8.81 -6.71 17.78
C ALA A 10 -7.41 -6.69 18.40
N SER A 11 -6.86 -5.49 18.58
CA SER A 11 -5.56 -5.29 19.24
C SER A 11 -5.70 -4.23 20.33
N LYS A 12 -4.86 -4.34 21.38
CA LYS A 12 -4.71 -3.28 22.40
C LYS A 12 -3.89 -2.10 21.90
N ASN A 13 -3.19 -2.25 20.78
CA ASN A 13 -2.41 -1.19 20.20
C ASN A 13 -3.33 -0.12 19.60
N HIS A 14 -2.92 1.13 19.70
CA HIS A 14 -3.60 2.22 19.04
C HIS A 14 -3.65 1.99 17.53
N SER A 15 -4.80 2.21 16.91
CA SER A 15 -5.06 1.89 15.50
C SER A 15 -4.04 2.53 14.57
N GLU A 16 -3.59 3.75 14.88
CA GLU A 16 -2.60 4.48 14.10
C GLU A 16 -1.21 3.83 14.08
N LYS A 17 -0.91 2.94 15.03
CA LYS A 17 0.35 2.19 15.10
C LYS A 17 0.27 0.84 14.40
N THR A 18 -0.92 0.42 13.97
CA THR A 18 -1.09 -0.86 13.28
C THR A 18 -0.55 -0.74 11.86
N ASN A 19 0.09 -1.80 11.38
CA ASN A 19 0.63 -1.80 10.02
C ASN A 19 -0.46 -1.62 8.95
N GLY A 20 -1.70 -2.08 9.18
CA GLY A 20 -2.81 -1.84 8.25
C GLY A 20 -3.16 -0.36 8.10
N TYR A 21 -3.20 0.40 9.19
CA TYR A 21 -3.41 1.84 9.14
C TYR A 21 -2.23 2.55 8.47
N ARG A 22 -1.01 2.19 8.86
CA ARG A 22 0.25 2.70 8.29
C ARG A 22 0.30 2.52 6.77
N HIS A 23 0.02 1.31 6.28
CA HIS A 23 -0.11 1.01 4.85
C HIS A 23 -1.17 1.89 4.17
N MET A 24 -2.36 2.01 4.75
CA MET A 24 -3.41 2.88 4.19
C MET A 24 -2.93 4.33 4.02
N VAL A 25 -2.17 4.86 4.98
CA VAL A 25 -1.64 6.23 4.92
C VAL A 25 -0.58 6.38 3.83
N ILE A 26 0.42 5.50 3.76
CA ILE A 26 1.49 5.61 2.74
C ILE A 26 0.96 5.36 1.33
N GLU A 27 0.03 4.41 1.15
CA GLU A 27 -0.63 4.14 -0.13
C GLU A 27 -1.42 5.37 -0.62
N ALA A 28 -2.16 6.02 0.28
CA ALA A 28 -2.89 7.24 -0.03
C ALA A 28 -1.94 8.39 -0.42
N ARG A 29 -0.87 8.60 0.36
CA ARG A 29 0.16 9.61 0.10
C ARG A 29 0.83 9.41 -1.25
N LEU A 30 1.20 8.18 -1.60
CA LEU A 30 1.78 7.85 -2.91
C LEU A 30 0.81 8.12 -4.08
N ILE A 31 -0.48 7.80 -3.91
CA ILE A 31 -1.50 8.10 -4.93
C ILE A 31 -1.67 9.60 -5.13
N GLU A 32 -1.65 10.38 -4.05
CA GLU A 32 -1.77 11.84 -4.10
C GLU A 32 -0.57 12.48 -4.81
N ILE A 33 0.64 12.04 -4.47
CA ILE A 33 1.89 12.58 -5.00
C ILE A 33 2.14 12.16 -6.45
N LEU A 34 1.98 10.87 -6.78
CA LEU A 34 2.29 10.31 -8.10
C LEU A 34 1.12 10.43 -9.09
N GLY A 35 -0.05 10.85 -8.60
CA GLY A 35 -1.18 11.27 -9.42
C GLY A 35 -2.02 10.14 -10.04
N LYS A 36 -2.92 10.56 -10.93
CA LYS A 36 -4.02 9.71 -11.44
C LYS A 36 -3.54 8.53 -12.28
N ASP A 37 -2.48 8.69 -13.06
CA ASP A 37 -1.98 7.62 -13.92
C ASP A 37 -1.38 6.47 -13.09
N PHE A 38 -0.62 6.80 -12.05
CA PHE A 38 -0.14 5.83 -11.07
C PHE A 38 -1.31 5.07 -10.42
N LYS A 39 -2.34 5.78 -9.96
CA LYS A 39 -3.56 5.15 -9.41
C LYS A 39 -4.21 4.17 -10.38
N ASN A 40 -4.29 4.53 -11.67
CA ASN A 40 -4.90 3.67 -12.69
C ASN A 40 -4.08 2.40 -12.92
N GLU A 41 -2.75 2.49 -12.89
CA GLU A 41 -1.84 1.34 -12.99
C GLU A 41 -2.03 0.38 -11.81
N ILE A 42 -2.13 0.91 -10.58
CA ILE A 42 -2.43 0.11 -9.38
C ILE A 42 -3.78 -0.61 -9.51
N ILE A 43 -4.84 0.08 -9.94
CA ILE A 43 -6.16 -0.54 -10.17
C ILE A 43 -6.06 -1.65 -11.22
N ALA A 44 -5.33 -1.43 -12.31
CA ALA A 44 -5.14 -2.44 -13.36
C ALA A 44 -4.34 -3.66 -12.87
N LEU A 45 -3.36 -3.48 -11.99
CA LEU A 45 -2.66 -4.58 -11.32
C LEU A 45 -3.58 -5.36 -10.38
N LYS A 46 -4.37 -4.67 -9.56
CA LYS A 46 -5.34 -5.31 -8.64
C LYS A 46 -6.40 -6.11 -9.38
N LYS A 47 -6.92 -5.59 -10.51
CA LYS A 47 -7.84 -6.31 -11.39
C LYS A 47 -7.24 -7.59 -11.99
N ARG A 48 -5.91 -7.67 -12.09
CA ARG A 48 -5.18 -8.88 -12.53
C ARG A 48 -4.88 -9.86 -11.39
N GLY A 49 -5.40 -9.61 -10.19
CA GLY A 49 -5.27 -10.50 -9.04
C GLY A 49 -4.10 -10.17 -8.09
N LEU A 50 -3.35 -9.09 -8.32
CA LEU A 50 -2.37 -8.66 -7.32
C LEU A 50 -3.09 -8.06 -6.10
N LYS A 51 -2.59 -8.39 -4.92
CA LYS A 51 -2.94 -7.67 -3.68
C LYS A 51 -2.38 -6.24 -3.72
N THR A 52 -2.82 -5.40 -2.79
CA THR A 52 -2.50 -3.97 -2.81
C THR A 52 -0.99 -3.71 -2.70
N GLU A 53 -0.35 -4.17 -1.64
CA GLU A 53 1.08 -3.92 -1.38
C GLU A 53 1.98 -4.46 -2.50
N PRO A 54 1.79 -5.70 -3.02
CA PRO A 54 2.52 -6.17 -4.20
C PRO A 54 2.28 -5.35 -5.46
N ALA A 55 1.09 -4.76 -5.65
CA ALA A 55 0.82 -3.90 -6.80
C ALA A 55 1.62 -2.60 -6.71
N PHE A 56 1.69 -1.98 -5.52
CA PHE A 56 2.52 -0.80 -5.28
C PHE A 56 4.01 -1.11 -5.45
N ALA A 57 4.51 -2.16 -4.79
CA ALA A 57 5.90 -2.56 -4.89
C ALA A 57 6.32 -2.84 -6.34
N LYS A 58 5.47 -3.54 -7.11
CA LYS A 58 5.72 -3.80 -8.53
C LYS A 58 5.75 -2.51 -9.36
N GLN A 59 4.83 -1.57 -9.09
CA GLN A 59 4.73 -0.34 -9.86
C GLN A 59 5.87 0.65 -9.57
N LEU A 60 6.40 0.64 -8.35
CA LEU A 60 7.52 1.47 -7.90
C LEU A 60 8.89 0.79 -8.05
N GLY A 61 8.93 -0.45 -8.55
CA GLY A 61 10.18 -1.20 -8.69
C GLY A 61 10.85 -1.56 -7.36
N LEU A 62 10.09 -1.62 -6.25
CA LEU A 62 10.62 -1.98 -4.93
C LEU A 62 11.08 -3.44 -4.94
N LYS A 63 12.18 -3.71 -4.24
CA LYS A 63 12.78 -5.04 -4.11
C LYS A 63 12.52 -5.61 -2.72
N GLY A 64 12.53 -6.93 -2.61
CA GLY A 64 12.32 -7.62 -1.34
C GLY A 64 10.83 -7.83 -1.02
N ASN A 65 10.48 -7.77 0.26
CA ASN A 65 9.12 -8.00 0.72
C ASN A 65 8.25 -6.74 0.44
N PRO A 66 7.16 -6.83 -0.34
CA PRO A 66 6.30 -5.70 -0.65
C PRO A 66 5.69 -5.00 0.58
N TYR A 67 5.44 -5.76 1.63
CA TYR A 67 4.86 -5.24 2.87
C TYR A 67 5.87 -4.36 3.61
N GLU A 68 7.09 -4.86 3.79
CA GLU A 68 8.13 -4.13 4.53
C GLU A 68 8.65 -2.93 3.71
N SER A 69 8.99 -3.15 2.44
CA SER A 69 9.54 -2.11 1.55
C SER A 69 8.59 -0.93 1.34
N LEU A 70 7.28 -1.15 1.38
CA LEU A 70 6.31 -0.05 1.28
C LEU A 70 6.23 0.78 2.57
N LEU A 71 6.39 0.16 3.75
CA LEU A 71 6.43 0.87 5.02
C LEU A 71 7.72 1.69 5.19
N GLU A 72 8.84 1.27 4.59
CA GLU A 72 10.08 2.05 4.60
C GLU A 72 9.94 3.43 3.95
N LEU A 73 8.97 3.60 3.03
CA LEU A 73 8.69 4.87 2.38
C LEU A 73 8.01 5.90 3.30
N GLU A 74 7.57 5.52 4.50
CA GLU A 74 6.99 6.47 5.47
C GLU A 74 7.99 7.56 5.88
N GLU A 75 9.28 7.21 5.91
CA GLU A 75 10.38 8.10 6.33
C GLU A 75 10.84 9.06 5.21
N TYR A 76 10.30 8.93 4.00
CA TYR A 76 10.70 9.74 2.85
C TYR A 76 9.95 11.07 2.84
N TYR A 77 10.60 12.14 2.38
CA TYR A 77 9.91 13.41 2.12
C TYR A 77 9.10 13.32 0.83
N ASP A 78 8.10 14.19 0.66
CA ASP A 78 7.24 14.18 -0.53
C ASP A 78 8.05 14.34 -1.82
N ASP A 79 9.13 15.13 -1.79
CA ASP A 79 10.00 15.30 -2.94
C ASP A 79 10.80 14.04 -3.27
N ASP A 80 11.20 13.24 -2.28
CA ASP A 80 11.81 11.94 -2.52
C ASP A 80 10.80 10.97 -3.14
N LEU A 81 9.56 10.98 -2.66
CA LEU A 81 8.48 10.16 -3.20
C LEU A 81 8.12 10.50 -4.64
N LYS A 82 8.15 11.80 -5.01
CA LYS A 82 7.95 12.24 -6.41
C LYS A 82 8.99 11.67 -7.36
N ASN A 83 10.22 11.46 -6.88
CA ASN A 83 11.35 10.98 -7.66
C ASN A 83 11.44 9.45 -7.77
N LEU A 84 10.47 8.71 -7.22
CA LEU A 84 10.40 7.24 -7.36
C LEU A 84 10.03 6.78 -8.79
N LYS A 85 9.65 7.69 -9.69
CA LYS A 85 9.23 7.41 -11.06
C LYS A 85 10.03 8.20 -12.10
#